data_AF-A0A836Q1D4-F1
#
_entry.id   AF-A0A836Q1D4-F1
#
_cell.length_a   1.000
_cell.length_b   1.000
_cell.length_c   1.000
_cell.angle_alpha   90.00
_cell.angle_beta   90.00
_cell.angle_gamma   90.00
#
_symmetry.space_group_name_H-M   'P 1'
#
loop_
_entity.id
_entity.type
_entity.pdbx_description
1 polymer ?
#
loop_
_entity_poly.entity_id
_entity_poly.type
_entity_poly.pdbx_seq_one_letter_code
_entity_poly.pdbx_strand_id
1 'polypeptide(L)'
;MLELTKNLNSDIVLEIIKLSERARNSERMMFQKLMSNHAQANTEPIADSQPKSLLDVLQDLSDEQVIELTALMWLGRGDYSSGTVKDAYLDALDVARQSFKREEVGYLVDKPLKTYLLKALELNADSELS
;
A
#
# COMPACT_ATOMS: atom_id res chain seq x y z
N MET A 1 -16.58 7.39 -1.53
CA MET A 1 -16.14 7.41 -0.12
C MET A 1 -15.64 6.00 0.17
N LEU A 2 -14.55 5.78 0.92
CA LEU A 2 -14.20 4.42 1.35
C LEU A 2 -15.14 4.07 2.50
N GLU A 3 -16.16 3.25 2.26
CA GLU A 3 -17.17 2.94 3.28
C GLU A 3 -16.73 1.84 4.25
N LEU A 4 -15.73 1.03 3.86
CA LEU A 4 -15.19 -0.05 4.70
C LEU A 4 -14.30 0.49 5.84
N THR A 5 -13.55 1.55 5.61
CA THR A 5 -12.56 2.07 6.58
C THR A 5 -13.16 3.18 7.44
N LYS A 6 -12.75 3.25 8.71
CA LYS A 6 -13.23 4.28 9.64
C LYS A 6 -12.23 5.42 9.79
N ASN A 7 -10.94 5.12 9.75
CA ASN A 7 -9.85 6.06 10.03
C ASN A 7 -8.99 6.36 8.80
N LEU A 8 -8.95 5.45 7.84
CA LEU A 8 -8.23 5.60 6.58
C LEU A 8 -9.15 6.23 5.52
N ASN A 9 -8.71 7.30 4.89
CA ASN A 9 -9.47 7.98 3.83
C ASN A 9 -8.92 7.65 2.44
N SER A 10 -9.70 7.96 1.40
CA SER A 10 -9.35 7.67 0.01
C SER A 10 -8.10 8.37 -0.49
N ASP A 11 -7.84 9.59 -0.02
CA ASP A 11 -6.71 10.39 -0.51
C ASP A 11 -5.38 9.74 -0.09
N ILE A 12 -5.31 9.28 1.16
CA ILE A 12 -4.17 8.53 1.70
C ILE A 12 -3.97 7.22 0.94
N VAL A 13 -5.04 6.46 0.68
CA VAL A 13 -4.95 5.19 -0.07
C VAL A 13 -4.44 5.42 -1.49
N LEU A 14 -4.93 6.47 -2.16
CA LEU A 14 -4.49 6.84 -3.51
C LEU A 14 -3.03 7.30 -3.53
N GLU A 15 -2.58 8.03 -2.51
CA GLU A 15 -1.18 8.41 -2.34
C GLU A 15 -0.28 7.18 -2.19
N ILE A 16 -0.66 6.24 -1.33
CA ILE A 16 0.05 4.96 -1.12
C ILE A 16 0.14 4.16 -2.42
N ILE A 17 -0.95 4.08 -3.20
CA ILE A 17 -0.97 3.40 -4.51
C ILE A 17 0.05 4.04 -5.47
N LYS A 18 0.06 5.37 -5.58
CA LYS A 18 0.99 6.11 -6.44
C LYS A 18 2.44 5.88 -6.04
N LEU A 19 2.75 5.96 -4.75
CA LEU A 19 4.11 5.78 -4.23
C LEU A 19 4.60 4.34 -4.37
N SER A 20 3.72 3.35 -4.19
CA SER A 20 4.02 1.93 -4.38
C SER A 20 4.36 1.57 -5.82
N GLU A 21 3.80 2.29 -6.80
CA GLU A 21 4.16 2.14 -8.21
C GLU A 21 5.50 2.81 -8.52
N ARG A 22 5.71 4.01 -7.99
CA ARG A 22 6.96 4.75 -8.18
C ARG A 22 8.16 3.98 -7.63
N ALA A 23 8.07 3.45 -6.41
CA ALA A 23 9.14 2.69 -5.78
C ALA A 23 9.59 1.51 -6.67
N ARG A 24 8.63 0.69 -7.12
CA ARG A 24 8.91 -0.44 -8.02
C ARG A 24 9.48 -0.04 -9.37
N ASN A 25 9.01 1.06 -9.94
CA ASN A 25 9.54 1.58 -11.20
C ASN A 25 10.99 2.11 -11.03
N SER A 26 11.27 2.79 -9.91
CA SER A 26 12.62 3.27 -9.57
C SER A 26 13.61 2.13 -9.36
N GLU A 27 13.24 1.08 -8.62
CA GLU A 27 14.05 -0.13 -8.46
C GLU A 27 14.34 -0.81 -9.80
N ARG A 28 13.32 -0.97 -10.65
CA ARG A 28 13.46 -1.54 -11.98
C ARG A 28 14.40 -0.72 -12.87
N MET A 29 14.31 0.61 -12.81
CA MET A 29 15.21 1.50 -13.55
C MET A 29 16.65 1.44 -13.01
N MET A 30 16.84 1.40 -11.69
CA MET A 30 18.18 1.22 -11.11
C MET A 30 18.79 -0.11 -11.49
N PHE A 31 18.01 -1.20 -11.43
CA PHE A 31 18.44 -2.52 -11.89
C PHE A 31 18.80 -2.50 -13.38
N GLN A 32 17.95 -1.91 -14.23
CA GLN A 32 18.25 -1.77 -15.66
C GLN A 32 19.52 -0.93 -15.90
N LYS A 33 19.71 0.16 -15.16
CA LYS A 33 20.94 0.98 -15.23
C LYS A 33 22.16 0.19 -14.78
N LEU A 34 22.10 -0.59 -13.70
CA LEU A 34 23.21 -1.44 -13.26
C LEU A 34 23.54 -2.51 -14.30
N MET A 35 22.53 -3.14 -14.89
CA MET A 35 22.71 -4.13 -15.95
C MET A 35 23.19 -3.50 -17.27
N SER A 36 22.95 -2.21 -17.49
CA SER A 36 23.39 -1.46 -18.69
C SER A 36 24.74 -0.74 -18.47
N ASN A 37 25.10 -0.37 -17.24
CA ASN A 37 26.28 0.43 -16.89
C ASN A 37 27.54 -0.41 -16.65
N HIS A 38 27.88 -1.23 -17.65
CA HIS A 38 29.29 -1.51 -17.96
C HIS A 38 29.95 -0.38 -18.76
N ALA A 39 29.36 0.81 -18.82
CA ALA A 39 30.00 2.00 -19.36
C ALA A 39 29.58 3.27 -18.60
N GLN A 40 30.55 3.83 -17.87
CA GLN A 40 30.68 5.22 -17.43
C GLN A 40 29.77 5.73 -16.30
N ALA A 41 30.39 5.88 -15.13
CA ALA A 41 29.88 6.63 -13.99
C ALA A 41 30.35 8.10 -14.09
N ASN A 42 29.39 9.02 -14.12
CA ASN A 42 29.53 10.41 -13.66
C ASN A 42 28.11 10.90 -13.38
N THR A 43 27.77 11.16 -12.12
CA THR A 43 26.53 11.89 -11.82
C THR A 43 26.75 12.73 -10.57
N GLU A 44 26.64 14.04 -10.76
CA GLU A 44 26.69 15.09 -9.75
C GLU A 44 25.52 14.99 -8.75
N PRO A 45 25.65 15.54 -7.53
CA PRO A 45 24.61 15.46 -6.52
C PRO A 45 23.48 16.44 -6.84
N ILE A 46 22.32 15.91 -7.22
CA ILE A 46 21.09 16.70 -7.34
C ILE A 46 20.58 16.94 -5.92
N ALA A 47 20.71 18.17 -5.44
CA ALA A 47 19.99 18.64 -4.26
C ALA A 47 18.50 18.64 -4.61
N ASP A 48 17.76 17.65 -4.11
CA ASP A 48 16.33 17.52 -4.40
C ASP A 48 15.57 17.54 -3.08
N SER A 49 14.49 18.33 -3.05
CA SER A 49 13.46 18.21 -2.03
C SER A 49 12.79 16.86 -2.30
N GLN A 50 13.37 15.79 -1.76
CA GLN A 50 12.98 14.42 -2.09
C GLN A 50 11.47 14.29 -1.83
N PRO A 51 10.66 13.97 -2.85
CA PRO A 51 9.24 13.74 -2.66
C PRO A 51 9.05 12.61 -1.64
N LYS A 52 8.05 12.75 -0.75
CA LYS A 52 7.77 11.77 0.32
C LYS A 52 7.84 10.34 -0.22
N SER A 53 8.64 9.51 0.43
CA SER A 53 8.73 8.09 0.09
C SER A 53 7.49 7.34 0.57
N LEU A 54 7.27 6.13 0.03
CA LEU A 54 6.21 5.25 0.53
C LEU A 54 6.36 5.00 2.04
N LEU A 55 7.59 4.82 2.52
CA LEU A 55 7.87 4.59 3.92
C LEU A 55 7.49 5.80 4.78
N ASP A 56 7.78 7.02 4.33
CA ASP A 56 7.44 8.25 5.07
C ASP A 56 5.91 8.37 5.25
N VAL A 57 5.15 8.12 4.17
CA VAL A 57 3.69 8.14 4.24
C VAL A 57 3.15 7.06 5.17
N LEU A 58 3.70 5.84 5.12
CA LEU A 58 3.29 4.75 6.02
C LEU A 58 3.64 5.03 7.48
N GLN A 59 4.75 5.72 7.76
CA GLN A 59 5.14 6.12 9.10
C GLN A 59 4.28 7.25 9.67
N ASP A 60 3.75 8.13 8.82
CA ASP A 60 2.82 9.21 9.21
C ASP A 60 1.43 8.68 9.59
N LEU A 61 1.07 7.45 9.23
CA LEU A 61 -0.22 6.85 9.57
C LEU A 61 -0.34 6.56 11.06
N SER A 62 -1.53 6.74 11.63
CA SER A 62 -1.84 6.22 12.95
C SER A 62 -1.87 4.68 12.95
N ASP A 63 -1.78 4.08 14.13
CA ASP A 63 -1.81 2.61 14.25
C ASP A 63 -3.08 2.01 13.66
N GLU A 64 -4.24 2.60 13.96
CA GLU A 64 -5.52 2.19 13.37
C GLU A 64 -5.53 2.33 11.84
N GLN A 65 -4.90 3.37 11.28
CA GLN A 65 -4.80 3.53 9.83
C GLN A 65 -3.92 2.46 9.18
N VAL A 66 -2.82 2.06 9.82
CA VAL A 66 -1.97 0.96 9.34
C VAL A 66 -2.72 -0.37 9.41
N ILE A 67 -3.46 -0.59 10.49
CA ILE A 67 -4.29 -1.78 10.69
C ILE A 67 -5.35 -1.87 9.58
N GLU A 68 -6.10 -0.79 9.34
CA GLU A 68 -7.11 -0.72 8.28
C GLU A 68 -6.49 -0.92 6.89
N LEU A 69 -5.33 -0.32 6.64
CA LEU A 69 -4.59 -0.51 5.39
C LEU A 69 -4.16 -1.97 5.18
N THR A 70 -3.72 -2.64 6.25
CA THR A 70 -3.34 -4.05 6.23
C THR A 70 -4.54 -4.94 5.93
N ALA A 71 -5.68 -4.66 6.56
CA ALA A 71 -6.93 -5.36 6.30
C ALA A 71 -7.40 -5.18 4.84
N LEU A 72 -7.35 -3.96 4.31
CA LEU A 72 -7.65 -3.70 2.89
C LEU A 72 -6.71 -4.45 1.96
N MET A 73 -5.41 -4.46 2.27
CA MET A 73 -4.43 -5.20 1.49
C MET A 73 -4.73 -6.70 1.46
N TRP A 74 -5.09 -7.30 2.61
CA TRP A 74 -5.46 -8.73 2.66
C TRP A 74 -6.76 -9.04 1.93
N LEU A 75 -7.76 -8.16 2.05
CA LEU A 75 -9.01 -8.27 1.30
C LEU A 75 -8.74 -8.27 -0.22
N GLY A 76 -7.97 -7.31 -0.70
CA GLY A 76 -7.63 -7.20 -2.13
C GLY A 76 -6.65 -8.28 -2.62
N ARG A 77 -5.86 -8.87 -1.71
CA ARG A 77 -5.06 -10.08 -1.98
C ARG A 77 -5.92 -11.34 -2.12
N GLY A 78 -7.13 -11.31 -1.54
CA GLY A 78 -8.08 -12.42 -1.56
C GLY A 78 -7.91 -13.41 -0.40
N ASP A 79 -7.29 -12.99 0.71
CA ASP A 79 -7.12 -13.87 1.88
C ASP A 79 -8.43 -14.10 2.64
N TYR A 80 -9.38 -13.17 2.48
CA TYR A 80 -10.67 -13.18 3.14
C TYR A 80 -11.78 -13.14 2.09
N SER A 81 -12.69 -14.10 2.17
CA SER A 81 -13.89 -14.19 1.34
C SER A 81 -15.03 -14.71 2.22
N SER A 82 -15.84 -13.79 2.73
CA SER A 82 -17.01 -14.07 3.55
C SER A 82 -18.27 -13.65 2.78
N GLY A 83 -19.45 -13.98 3.31
CA GLY A 83 -20.74 -13.82 2.61
C GLY A 83 -20.96 -12.44 1.97
N THR A 84 -20.44 -11.37 2.59
CA THR A 84 -20.34 -10.03 1.98
C THR A 84 -18.89 -9.51 2.03
N VAL A 85 -18.58 -8.55 1.15
CA VAL A 85 -17.29 -7.84 1.15
C VAL A 85 -17.04 -7.14 2.49
N LYS A 86 -18.10 -6.60 3.10
CA LYS A 86 -18.03 -5.96 4.42
C LYS A 86 -17.65 -6.95 5.51
N ASP A 87 -18.27 -8.13 5.54
CA ASP A 87 -17.93 -9.16 6.53
C ASP A 87 -16.49 -9.65 6.34
N ALA A 88 -16.08 -9.88 5.09
CA ALA A 88 -14.72 -10.28 4.77
C ALA A 88 -13.69 -9.24 5.23
N TYR A 89 -14.01 -7.95 5.06
CA TYR A 89 -13.18 -6.86 5.58
C TYR A 89 -13.14 -6.83 7.11
N LEU A 90 -14.27 -7.01 7.80
CA LEU A 90 -14.32 -7.03 9.26
C LEU A 90 -13.52 -8.19 9.85
N ASP A 91 -13.59 -9.37 9.23
CA ASP A 91 -12.78 -10.53 9.59
C ASP A 91 -11.28 -10.21 9.43
N ALA A 92 -10.89 -9.62 8.30
CA ALA A 92 -9.51 -9.19 8.05
C ALA A 92 -9.04 -8.14 9.06
N LEU A 93 -9.91 -7.20 9.42
CA LEU A 93 -9.63 -6.12 10.36
C LEU A 93 -9.39 -6.64 11.78
N ASP A 94 -10.21 -7.60 12.24
CA ASP A 94 -10.03 -8.20 13.56
C ASP A 94 -8.69 -8.92 13.67
N VAL A 95 -8.34 -9.72 12.66
CA VAL A 95 -7.04 -10.40 12.61
C VAL A 95 -5.90 -9.38 12.54
N ALA A 96 -6.03 -8.34 11.72
CA ALA A 96 -5.01 -7.30 11.58
C ALA A 96 -4.75 -6.60 12.92
N ARG A 97 -5.80 -6.27 13.70
CA ARG A 97 -5.67 -5.71 15.05
C ARG A 97 -4.96 -6.64 16.01
N GLN A 98 -5.29 -7.92 16.00
CA GLN A 98 -4.70 -8.91 16.90
C GLN A 98 -3.22 -9.18 16.59
N SER A 99 -2.84 -9.13 15.32
CA SER A 99 -1.45 -9.35 14.89
C SER A 99 -0.61 -8.08 14.84
N PHE A 100 -1.19 -6.89 15.05
CA PHE A 100 -0.51 -5.63 14.78
C PHE A 100 0.70 -5.41 15.69
N LYS A 101 1.83 -5.10 15.04
CA LYS A 101 3.02 -4.55 15.69
C LYS A 101 3.55 -3.38 14.87
N ARG A 102 3.74 -2.23 15.51
CA ARG A 102 4.12 -1.00 14.80
C ARG A 102 5.46 -1.11 14.06
N GLU A 103 6.40 -1.86 14.62
CA GLU A 103 7.69 -2.16 13.98
C GLU A 103 7.56 -2.92 12.65
N GLU A 104 6.44 -3.60 12.42
CA GLU A 104 6.18 -4.36 11.20
C GLU A 104 5.59 -3.49 10.08
N VAL A 105 5.43 -2.16 10.25
CA VAL A 105 5.00 -1.25 9.15
C VAL A 105 5.89 -1.39 7.91
N GLY A 106 7.18 -1.66 8.10
CA GLY A 106 8.12 -1.91 7.00
C GLY A 106 7.69 -3.09 6.10
N TYR A 107 6.97 -4.07 6.64
CA TYR A 107 6.44 -5.20 5.87
C TYR A 107 5.56 -4.74 4.71
N LEU A 108 4.80 -3.65 4.86
CA LEU A 108 3.90 -3.13 3.84
C LEU A 108 4.64 -2.54 2.63
N VAL A 109 5.85 -2.00 2.84
CA VAL A 109 6.68 -1.41 1.77
C VAL A 109 6.99 -2.44 0.70
N ASP A 110 7.26 -3.68 1.10
CA ASP A 110 7.64 -4.77 0.20
C ASP A 110 6.44 -5.45 -0.47
N LYS A 111 5.21 -5.07 -0.11
CA LYS A 111 4.00 -5.68 -0.68
C LYS A 111 3.64 -5.02 -2.00
N PRO A 112 2.99 -5.76 -2.91
CA PRO A 112 2.47 -5.16 -4.14
C PRO A 112 1.20 -4.33 -3.87
N LEU A 113 1.26 -3.37 -2.95
CA LEU A 113 0.14 -2.59 -2.41
C LEU A 113 -0.76 -2.00 -3.50
N LYS A 114 -0.20 -1.42 -4.57
CA LYS A 114 -1.00 -0.94 -5.71
C LYS A 114 -2.03 -1.98 -6.19
N THR A 115 -1.57 -3.20 -6.45
CA THR A 115 -2.42 -4.27 -6.99
C THR A 115 -3.52 -4.64 -6.00
N TYR A 116 -3.15 -4.85 -4.73
CA TYR A 116 -4.10 -5.28 -3.70
C TYR A 116 -5.08 -4.18 -3.34
N LEU A 117 -4.62 -2.94 -3.12
CA LEU A 117 -5.49 -1.84 -2.75
C LEU A 117 -6.46 -1.47 -3.87
N LEU A 118 -6.03 -1.48 -5.14
CA LEU A 118 -6.96 -1.32 -6.26
C LEU A 118 -8.03 -2.42 -6.26
N LYS A 119 -7.64 -3.67 -6.01
CA LYS A 119 -8.61 -4.76 -5.98
C LYS A 119 -9.61 -4.63 -4.83
N ALA A 120 -9.15 -4.21 -3.64
CA ALA A 120 -10.03 -3.95 -2.50
C ALA A 120 -11.02 -2.80 -2.79
N LEU A 121 -10.58 -1.76 -3.50
CA LEU A 121 -11.45 -0.65 -3.91
C LEU A 121 -12.50 -1.08 -4.93
N GLU A 122 -12.15 -1.94 -5.89
CA GLU A 122 -13.12 -2.56 -6.82
C GLU A 122 -14.19 -3.34 -6.06
N LEU A 123 -13.78 -4.21 -5.12
CA LEU A 123 -14.69 -5.00 -4.30
C LEU A 123 -15.64 -4.12 -3.47
N ASN A 124 -15.14 -3.01 -2.91
CA ASN A 124 -15.96 -2.03 -2.21
C ASN A 124 -17.03 -1.43 -3.15
N ALA A 125 -16.64 -1.00 -4.35
CA ALA A 125 -17.57 -0.38 -5.31
C ALA A 125 -18.64 -1.37 -5.82
N ASP A 126 -18.28 -2.63 -6.05
CA ASP A 126 -19.23 -3.65 -6.49
C ASP A 126 -20.26 -4.02 -5.40
N SER A 127 -19.87 -3.90 -4.12
CA SER A 127 -20.76 -4.14 -2.99
C SER A 127 -21.83 -3.07 -2.80
N GLU A 128 -21.64 -1.86 -3.35
CA GLU A 128 -22.66 -0.80 -3.34
C GLU A 128 -23.74 -1.00 -4.44
N LEU A 129 -23.49 -1.89 -5.41
CA LEU A 129 -24.38 -2.15 -6.54
C LEU A 129 -25.23 -3.43 -6.39
N SER A 130 -25.02 -4.21 -5.31
CA SER A 130 -25.68 -5.49 -5.03
C SER A 130 -26.71 -5.38 -3.90
#